data_AF-A0A562RBY3-F1
#
_entry.id   AF-A0A562RBY3-F1
#
_cell.length_a   1.000
_cell.length_b   1.000
_cell.length_c   1.000
_cell.angle_alpha   90.00
_cell.angle_beta   90.00
_cell.angle_gamma   90.00
#
_symmetry.space_group_name_H-M   'P 1'
#
loop_
_entity.id
_entity.type
_entity.pdbx_description
1 polymer ?
#
loop_
_entity_poly.entity_id
_entity_poly.type
_entity_poly.pdbx_seq_one_letter_code
_entity_poly.pdbx_strand_id
1 'polypeptide(L)'
;MTSPVAPPTSPSKPRRRTRLIGTVIALLAMVALGWLAWHLTHRPAAEGAGGPGMGGPGGPGGPGGGGGPGGPGGGRRGATTVGVATAETANLPVTLDALGTVTAAATTTVRPQVSGILQKVLFKEGQLVKAGQVLAQIDPRQFEMALLQATGQRQRDEAQLENARLTLERYRTLLTQDSIARQDVDTQAALVKQLEGTVMTDRAAEGTARLNLGYTKVVAPITGRVGLRVVDVGNLVTSGDTNGLAVITQQSPIDVEFAIPQDRVPDIMGRVATGASLAAQAYDRTRTDVLATGRFAALDNQVDTATGTVMAKARFDNDRMTLFPSQFVNVRLEMRTIQNAVLVPVTALRHGSTGDFVWVLNNDRTVSMRTVTRGQATVDKVQIATGLKVGEKVITEGADRLKDGAAVVLPGDKPKAGGQGARGQHRRGQAGQGASDSATAQSGPPTGANTAPAATPDVAPGAVATDASKMRRHRTDGSTPEREMPEGGGHSAPSAADGRSTAPGVGRTTEQPAAAR
;
A
#
# COMPACT_ATOMS: atom_id res chain seq x y z
N MET A 1 -29.95 -45.52 -52.53
CA MET A 1 -30.83 -45.21 -51.39
C MET A 1 -30.49 -43.81 -50.92
N THR A 2 -31.49 -42.95 -50.73
CA THR A 2 -31.33 -41.53 -50.40
C THR A 2 -32.05 -41.20 -49.09
N SER A 3 -31.49 -40.27 -48.31
CA SER A 3 -32.18 -39.64 -47.17
C SER A 3 -31.67 -38.18 -47.03
N PRO A 4 -32.54 -37.23 -46.66
CA PRO A 4 -32.32 -35.81 -46.98
C PRO A 4 -31.65 -34.99 -45.86
N VAL A 5 -31.05 -33.86 -46.26
CA VAL A 5 -30.55 -32.81 -45.37
C VAL A 5 -31.70 -31.90 -44.93
N ALA A 6 -31.75 -31.54 -43.64
CA ALA A 6 -32.74 -30.60 -43.09
C ALA A 6 -32.23 -29.13 -43.15
N PRO A 7 -33.10 -28.13 -43.43
CA PRO A 7 -32.70 -26.74 -43.55
C PRO A 7 -32.67 -25.99 -42.19
N PRO A 8 -31.88 -24.91 -42.06
CA PRO A 8 -31.80 -24.10 -40.85
C PRO A 8 -33.04 -23.19 -40.67
N THR A 9 -33.49 -23.04 -39.42
CA THR A 9 -34.62 -22.19 -39.04
C THR A 9 -34.24 -20.71 -38.88
N SER A 10 -35.21 -19.80 -39.05
CA SER A 10 -35.01 -18.35 -38.90
C SER A 10 -35.40 -17.86 -37.50
N PRO A 11 -34.65 -16.92 -36.89
CA PRO A 11 -34.97 -16.36 -35.58
C PRO A 11 -36.22 -15.48 -35.60
N SER A 12 -37.06 -15.60 -34.58
CA SER A 12 -38.35 -14.90 -34.47
C SER A 12 -38.20 -13.45 -33.96
N LYS A 13 -39.09 -12.56 -34.43
CA LYS A 13 -39.04 -11.12 -34.14
C LYS A 13 -39.94 -10.78 -32.93
N PRO A 14 -39.45 -10.17 -31.85
CA PRO A 14 -40.22 -9.98 -30.62
C PRO A 14 -41.42 -9.03 -30.79
N ARG A 15 -42.54 -9.36 -30.14
CA ARG A 15 -43.83 -8.64 -30.22
C ARG A 15 -43.76 -7.23 -29.60
N ARG A 16 -44.40 -6.24 -30.25
CA ARG A 16 -44.38 -4.80 -29.87
C ARG A 16 -44.78 -4.47 -28.41
N ARG A 17 -45.55 -5.32 -27.70
CA ARG A 17 -46.12 -4.96 -26.38
C ARG A 17 -45.09 -4.81 -25.24
N THR A 18 -43.98 -5.55 -25.25
CA THR A 18 -43.00 -5.49 -24.14
C THR A 18 -42.20 -4.20 -24.07
N ARG A 19 -42.04 -3.46 -25.18
CA ARG A 19 -41.32 -2.17 -25.18
C ARG A 19 -42.07 -1.06 -24.42
N LEU A 20 -43.40 -1.06 -24.46
CA LEU A 20 -44.23 -0.05 -23.78
C LEU A 20 -44.13 -0.15 -22.24
N ILE A 21 -44.06 -1.36 -21.70
CA ILE A 21 -43.95 -1.59 -20.25
C ILE A 21 -42.62 -1.04 -19.73
N GLY A 22 -41.50 -1.30 -20.43
CA GLY A 22 -40.19 -0.76 -20.07
C GLY A 22 -40.14 0.78 -20.05
N THR A 23 -40.78 1.45 -21.02
CA THR A 23 -40.84 2.92 -21.04
C THR A 23 -41.67 3.51 -19.90
N VAL A 24 -42.75 2.84 -19.46
CA VAL A 24 -43.55 3.31 -18.32
C VAL A 24 -42.77 3.16 -17.01
N ILE A 25 -42.07 2.05 -16.80
CA ILE A 25 -41.23 1.84 -15.61
C ILE A 25 -40.09 2.88 -15.55
N ALA A 26 -39.45 3.18 -16.68
CA ALA A 26 -38.40 4.20 -16.75
C ALA A 26 -38.92 5.62 -16.41
N LEU A 27 -40.13 5.98 -16.89
CA LEU A 27 -40.75 7.26 -16.55
C LEU A 27 -41.13 7.35 -15.06
N LEU A 28 -41.67 6.28 -14.47
CA LEU A 28 -41.98 6.24 -13.03
C LEU A 28 -40.71 6.36 -12.17
N ALA A 29 -39.60 5.75 -12.56
CA ALA A 29 -38.32 5.91 -11.88
C ALA A 29 -37.80 7.37 -11.95
N MET A 30 -37.92 8.03 -13.10
CA MET A 30 -37.56 9.45 -13.26
C MET A 30 -38.42 10.37 -12.38
N VAL A 31 -39.74 10.12 -12.29
CA VAL A 31 -40.64 10.89 -11.41
C VAL A 31 -40.30 10.66 -9.94
N ALA A 32 -40.01 9.42 -9.53
CA ALA A 32 -39.61 9.11 -8.16
C ALA A 32 -38.29 9.81 -7.76
N LEU A 33 -37.30 9.84 -8.65
CA LEU A 33 -36.04 10.58 -8.43
C LEU A 33 -36.26 12.09 -8.35
N GLY A 34 -37.12 12.66 -9.21
CA GLY A 34 -37.49 14.08 -9.15
C GLY A 34 -38.18 14.46 -7.84
N TRP A 35 -39.13 13.62 -7.38
CA TRP A 35 -39.80 13.81 -6.09
C TRP A 35 -38.85 13.70 -4.90
N LEU A 36 -37.92 12.73 -4.93
CA LEU A 36 -36.89 12.57 -3.90
C LEU A 36 -35.95 13.78 -3.83
N ALA A 37 -35.52 14.31 -4.98
CA ALA A 37 -34.68 15.51 -5.05
C ALA A 37 -35.42 16.77 -4.54
N TRP A 38 -36.71 16.90 -4.86
CA TRP A 38 -37.55 17.98 -4.33
C TRP A 38 -37.71 17.89 -2.81
N HIS A 39 -38.03 16.70 -2.28
CA HIS A 39 -38.19 16.46 -0.84
C HIS A 39 -36.89 16.64 -0.04
N LEU A 40 -35.72 16.38 -0.65
CA LEU A 40 -34.41 16.64 -0.03
C LEU A 40 -34.02 18.13 -0.02
N THR A 41 -34.53 18.93 -0.96
CA THR A 41 -34.23 20.36 -1.08
C THR A 41 -35.23 21.28 -0.36
N HIS A 42 -36.46 20.83 -0.16
CA HIS A 42 -37.55 21.63 0.43
C HIS A 42 -37.82 21.33 1.92
N ARG A 43 -36.76 21.00 2.68
CA ARG A 43 -36.85 20.94 4.15
C ARG A 43 -36.80 22.36 4.72
N PRO A 44 -37.78 22.81 5.53
CA PRO A 44 -37.71 24.12 6.17
C PRO A 44 -36.53 24.14 7.16
N ALA A 45 -35.76 25.23 7.15
CA ALA A 45 -34.68 25.43 8.10
C ALA A 45 -35.24 25.66 9.50
N ALA A 46 -34.72 24.93 10.50
CA ALA A 46 -35.00 25.25 11.89
C ALA A 46 -34.21 26.51 12.28
N GLU A 47 -34.91 27.58 12.63
CA GLU A 47 -34.29 28.84 13.03
C GLU A 47 -33.50 28.67 14.34
N GLY A 48 -32.19 28.95 14.28
CA GLY A 48 -31.35 29.02 15.47
C GLY A 48 -31.67 30.29 16.26
N ALA A 49 -32.14 30.14 17.50
CA ALA A 49 -32.46 31.28 18.36
C ALA A 49 -31.21 32.12 18.67
N GLY A 50 -31.17 33.36 18.15
CA GLY A 50 -30.01 34.25 18.25
C GLY A 50 -30.36 35.72 17.99
N GLY A 51 -31.24 36.30 18.80
CA GLY A 51 -31.64 37.71 18.73
C GLY A 51 -31.17 38.52 19.96
N PRO A 52 -30.60 39.74 19.80
CA PRO A 52 -30.07 40.53 20.92
C PRO A 52 -31.18 41.32 21.64
N GLY A 53 -31.19 41.26 22.98
CA GLY A 53 -32.12 42.02 23.81
C GLY A 53 -31.67 43.48 24.00
N MET A 54 -32.27 44.42 23.27
CA MET A 54 -32.22 45.85 23.60
C MET A 54 -33.24 46.21 24.69
N GLY A 55 -32.99 47.31 25.41
CA GLY A 55 -33.64 47.62 26.69
C GLY A 55 -35.05 48.23 26.61
N GLY A 56 -35.77 48.13 27.73
CA GLY A 56 -37.03 48.82 28.02
C GLY A 56 -37.00 49.47 29.42
N PRO A 57 -37.92 50.41 29.75
CA PRO A 57 -37.62 51.47 30.72
C PRO A 57 -38.17 51.28 32.16
N GLY A 58 -37.45 51.91 33.10
CA GLY A 58 -37.98 52.67 34.25
C GLY A 58 -39.11 52.12 35.13
N GLY A 59 -38.76 51.74 36.37
CA GLY A 59 -39.67 51.65 37.52
C GLY A 59 -39.02 52.27 38.78
N PRO A 60 -39.80 52.87 39.71
CA PRO A 60 -39.25 53.75 40.75
C PRO A 60 -38.60 53.01 41.93
N GLY A 61 -37.70 53.70 42.63
CA GLY A 61 -36.90 53.14 43.72
C GLY A 61 -37.55 53.14 45.10
N GLY A 62 -36.96 52.39 46.03
CA GLY A 62 -37.22 52.43 47.47
C GLY A 62 -35.98 52.87 48.27
N PRO A 63 -36.12 53.33 49.53
CA PRO A 63 -35.04 54.05 50.24
C PRO A 63 -33.88 53.17 50.71
N GLY A 64 -32.70 53.77 50.81
CA GLY A 64 -31.47 53.09 51.27
C GLY A 64 -31.42 52.85 52.77
N GLY A 65 -30.59 51.88 53.19
CA GLY A 65 -30.36 51.55 54.60
C GLY A 65 -28.87 51.38 54.92
N GLY A 66 -28.37 52.23 55.82
CA GLY A 66 -27.20 51.99 56.69
C GLY A 66 -25.89 51.53 56.06
N GLY A 67 -24.97 52.46 55.80
CA GLY A 67 -23.55 52.11 55.61
C GLY A 67 -22.91 51.64 56.92
N GLY A 68 -22.37 50.43 56.94
CA GLY A 68 -21.54 49.91 58.05
C GLY A 68 -20.05 50.28 57.87
N PRO A 69 -19.30 50.66 58.92
CA PRO A 69 -17.91 51.10 58.77
C PRO A 69 -16.96 50.00 58.28
N GLY A 70 -15.96 50.38 57.47
CA GLY A 70 -14.93 49.45 56.99
C GLY A 70 -13.96 49.04 58.10
N GLY A 71 -13.84 47.73 58.34
CA GLY A 71 -12.79 47.14 59.17
C GLY A 71 -11.61 46.62 58.32
N PRO A 72 -10.34 46.99 58.62
CA PRO A 72 -9.18 46.54 57.85
C PRO A 72 -8.82 45.06 58.16
N GLY A 73 -9.58 44.13 57.60
CA GLY A 73 -9.36 42.68 57.72
C GLY A 73 -8.21 42.18 56.85
N GLY A 74 -7.07 41.83 57.48
CA GLY A 74 -5.87 41.38 56.77
C GLY A 74 -6.07 40.13 55.91
N GLY A 75 -5.61 40.19 54.66
CA GLY A 75 -5.85 39.16 53.64
C GLY A 75 -5.12 37.84 53.90
N ARG A 76 -5.78 36.89 54.55
CA ARG A 76 -5.41 35.46 54.48
C ARG A 76 -5.77 34.92 53.10
N ARG A 77 -4.82 35.03 52.15
CA ARG A 77 -4.89 34.33 50.87
C ARG A 77 -5.05 32.83 51.14
N GLY A 78 -6.19 32.26 50.77
CA GLY A 78 -6.38 30.81 50.85
C GLY A 78 -5.34 30.13 49.97
N ALA A 79 -4.49 29.29 50.57
CA ALA A 79 -3.49 28.53 49.84
C ALA A 79 -4.20 27.66 48.80
N THR A 80 -3.77 27.76 47.54
CA THR A 80 -4.51 27.17 46.41
C THR A 80 -4.29 25.66 46.37
N THR A 81 -5.38 24.89 46.25
CA THR A 81 -5.29 23.45 46.01
C THR A 81 -4.79 23.20 44.60
N VAL A 82 -3.75 22.36 44.46
CA VAL A 82 -3.06 22.12 43.20
C VAL A 82 -2.85 20.63 42.94
N GLY A 83 -2.97 20.21 41.68
CA GLY A 83 -2.55 18.89 41.23
C GLY A 83 -1.03 18.86 41.07
N VAL A 84 -0.38 17.74 41.40
CA VAL A 84 1.08 17.61 41.39
C VAL A 84 1.52 16.29 40.79
N ALA A 85 2.45 16.35 39.84
CA ALA A 85 3.18 15.20 39.30
C ALA A 85 4.66 15.27 39.70
N THR A 86 5.38 14.15 39.51
CA THR A 86 6.84 14.09 39.69
C THR A 86 7.51 14.05 38.33
N ALA A 87 8.66 14.70 38.16
CA ALA A 87 9.48 14.60 36.95
C ALA A 87 10.12 13.21 36.88
N GLU A 88 9.67 12.40 35.92
CA GLU A 88 10.09 11.01 35.75
C GLU A 88 11.26 10.91 34.75
N THR A 89 12.09 9.87 34.89
CA THR A 89 13.04 9.48 33.84
C THR A 89 12.45 8.35 33.02
N ALA A 90 12.34 8.54 31.70
CA ALA A 90 11.94 7.48 30.78
C ALA A 90 12.67 7.59 29.44
N ASN A 91 12.68 6.52 28.66
CA ASN A 91 13.18 6.54 27.30
C ASN A 91 12.06 6.99 26.34
N LEU A 92 12.30 8.07 25.61
CA LEU A 92 11.32 8.68 24.72
C LEU A 92 11.65 8.36 23.25
N PRO A 93 10.91 7.47 22.56
CA PRO A 93 11.09 7.25 21.13
C PRO A 93 10.63 8.47 20.34
N VAL A 94 11.51 8.98 19.47
CA VAL A 94 11.19 10.06 18.52
C VAL A 94 10.76 9.42 17.22
N THR A 95 9.45 9.31 17.04
CA THR A 95 8.83 8.71 15.86
C THR A 95 8.43 9.76 14.83
N LEU A 96 8.36 9.35 13.57
CA LEU A 96 7.70 10.05 12.49
C LEU A 96 6.54 9.18 12.02
N ASP A 97 5.32 9.69 12.18
CA ASP A 97 4.09 9.02 11.76
C ASP A 97 3.64 9.60 10.40
N ALA A 98 3.39 8.74 9.42
CA ALA A 98 3.00 9.10 8.06
C ALA A 98 1.92 8.16 7.50
N LEU A 99 1.19 8.61 6.48
CA LEU A 99 0.36 7.71 5.67
C LEU A 99 1.22 7.07 4.59
N GLY A 100 1.17 5.75 4.46
CA GLY A 100 1.89 4.99 3.45
C GLY A 100 1.00 4.09 2.60
N THR A 101 1.49 3.75 1.41
CA THR A 101 0.89 2.78 0.49
C THR A 101 1.80 1.57 0.40
N VAL A 102 1.24 0.37 0.59
CA VAL A 102 1.97 -0.89 0.47
C VAL A 102 2.29 -1.15 -1.02
N THR A 103 3.55 -1.33 -1.36
CA THR A 103 4.01 -1.63 -2.73
C THR A 103 4.70 -2.99 -2.81
N ALA A 104 4.45 -3.71 -3.91
CA ALA A 104 5.06 -5.02 -4.13
C ALA A 104 6.54 -4.86 -4.52
N ALA A 105 7.43 -5.62 -3.88
CA ALA A 105 8.87 -5.54 -4.15
C ALA A 105 9.22 -5.85 -5.63
N ALA A 106 8.40 -6.67 -6.29
CA ALA A 106 8.39 -6.87 -7.74
C ALA A 106 7.00 -7.30 -8.21
N THR A 107 6.63 -6.93 -9.45
CA THR A 107 5.47 -7.47 -10.17
C THR A 107 5.90 -7.82 -11.59
N THR A 108 5.45 -8.97 -12.11
CA THR A 108 5.76 -9.40 -13.48
C THR A 108 4.54 -10.03 -14.15
N THR A 109 4.31 -9.68 -15.41
CA THR A 109 3.28 -10.31 -16.26
C THR A 109 3.92 -11.50 -16.96
N VAL A 110 3.45 -12.70 -16.64
CA VAL A 110 3.91 -13.95 -17.27
C VAL A 110 3.41 -14.00 -18.70
N ARG A 111 4.33 -13.86 -19.66
CA ARG A 111 4.04 -13.99 -21.10
C ARG A 111 4.66 -15.27 -21.65
N PRO A 112 4.01 -15.94 -22.61
CA PRO A 112 4.63 -17.04 -23.35
C PRO A 112 5.76 -16.48 -24.24
N GLN A 113 6.81 -17.27 -24.48
CA GLN A 113 7.90 -16.85 -25.40
C GLN A 113 7.71 -17.41 -26.82
N VAL A 114 6.89 -18.45 -26.98
CA VAL A 114 6.45 -19.01 -28.26
C VAL A 114 4.93 -18.99 -28.34
N SER A 115 4.38 -18.83 -29.55
CA SER A 115 2.93 -18.82 -29.77
C SER A 115 2.37 -20.24 -29.95
N GLY A 116 1.15 -20.48 -29.49
CA GLY A 116 0.47 -21.78 -29.66
C GLY A 116 -0.78 -21.93 -28.81
N ILE A 117 -1.46 -23.08 -28.91
CA ILE A 117 -2.66 -23.37 -28.12
C ILE A 117 -2.27 -23.71 -26.67
N LEU A 118 -2.93 -23.08 -25.71
CA LEU A 118 -2.77 -23.33 -24.28
C LEU A 118 -3.36 -24.70 -23.92
N GLN A 119 -2.51 -25.72 -23.79
CA GLN A 119 -2.92 -27.12 -23.54
C GLN A 119 -3.30 -27.37 -22.08
N LYS A 120 -2.56 -26.79 -21.12
CA LYS A 120 -2.80 -26.98 -19.67
C LYS A 120 -2.43 -25.73 -18.88
N VAL A 121 -3.15 -25.49 -17.79
CA VAL A 121 -2.80 -24.55 -16.71
C VAL A 121 -2.55 -25.36 -15.44
N LEU A 122 -1.44 -25.06 -14.75
CA LEU A 122 -0.87 -25.85 -13.65
C LEU A 122 -0.78 -25.09 -12.33
N PHE A 123 -1.33 -23.86 -12.27
CA PHE A 123 -1.52 -23.09 -11.05
C PHE A 123 -3.00 -22.92 -10.72
N LYS A 124 -3.31 -22.76 -9.43
CA LYS A 124 -4.58 -22.23 -8.93
C LYS A 124 -4.45 -20.72 -8.76
N GLU A 125 -5.50 -19.98 -9.09
CA GLU A 125 -5.55 -18.52 -8.90
C GLU A 125 -5.33 -18.17 -7.43
N GLY A 126 -4.59 -17.08 -7.17
CA GLY A 126 -4.27 -16.67 -5.81
C GLY A 126 -3.28 -17.57 -5.07
N GLN A 127 -2.70 -18.61 -5.68
CA GLN A 127 -1.67 -19.45 -5.03
C GLN A 127 -0.31 -18.75 -5.00
N LEU A 128 0.53 -19.13 -4.03
CA LEU A 128 1.95 -18.79 -4.03
C LEU A 128 2.72 -19.72 -4.98
N VAL A 129 3.59 -19.16 -5.83
CA VAL A 129 4.48 -19.90 -6.74
C VAL A 129 5.93 -19.52 -6.52
N LYS A 130 6.84 -20.44 -6.84
CA LYS A 130 8.29 -20.22 -6.81
C LYS A 130 8.82 -19.90 -8.20
N ALA A 131 9.87 -19.09 -8.31
CA ALA A 131 10.59 -18.89 -9.57
C ALA A 131 10.97 -20.25 -10.21
N GLY A 132 10.83 -20.36 -11.53
CA GLY A 132 11.05 -21.60 -12.28
C GLY A 132 9.91 -22.64 -12.21
N GLN A 133 8.88 -22.45 -11.37
CA GLN A 133 7.71 -23.33 -11.34
C GLN A 133 6.92 -23.23 -12.66
N VAL A 134 6.57 -24.36 -13.27
CA VAL A 134 5.74 -24.39 -14.49
C VAL A 134 4.30 -23.99 -14.13
N LEU A 135 3.78 -23.01 -14.87
CA LEU A 135 2.45 -22.43 -14.69
C LEU A 135 1.50 -22.84 -15.81
N ALA A 136 2.01 -23.00 -17.03
CA ALA A 136 1.22 -23.40 -18.19
C ALA A 136 2.05 -24.24 -19.16
N GLN A 137 1.36 -25.08 -19.93
CA GLN A 137 1.91 -25.86 -21.03
C GLN A 137 1.18 -25.45 -22.32
N ILE A 138 1.94 -24.91 -23.27
CA ILE A 138 1.52 -24.73 -24.66
C ILE A 138 1.67 -26.08 -25.37
N ASP A 139 0.85 -26.38 -26.38
CA ASP A 139 0.94 -27.61 -27.16
C ASP A 139 2.35 -27.82 -27.74
N PRO A 140 3.11 -28.84 -27.28
CA PRO A 140 4.52 -28.97 -27.64
C PRO A 140 4.73 -29.64 -29.00
N ARG A 141 3.72 -30.29 -29.57
CA ARG A 141 3.87 -31.26 -30.68
C ARG A 141 4.55 -30.68 -31.92
N GLN A 142 4.26 -29.44 -32.28
CA GLN A 142 4.92 -28.76 -33.41
C GLN A 142 6.42 -28.50 -33.16
N PHE A 143 6.81 -28.23 -31.91
CA PHE A 143 8.19 -27.99 -31.50
C PHE A 143 8.96 -29.30 -31.30
N GLU A 144 8.29 -30.36 -30.84
CA GLU A 144 8.83 -31.73 -30.77
C GLU A 144 9.19 -32.24 -32.18
N MET A 145 8.30 -32.05 -33.17
CA MET A 145 8.58 -32.41 -34.56
C MET A 145 9.69 -31.56 -35.19
N ALA A 146 9.75 -30.25 -34.90
CA ALA A 146 10.83 -29.38 -35.37
C ALA A 146 12.20 -29.79 -34.78
N LEU A 147 12.24 -30.17 -33.50
CA LEU A 147 13.45 -30.71 -32.86
C LEU A 147 13.87 -32.05 -33.48
N LEU A 148 12.93 -32.95 -33.76
CA LEU A 148 13.20 -34.22 -34.42
C LEU A 148 13.77 -34.01 -35.83
N GLN A 149 13.22 -33.08 -36.60
CA GLN A 149 13.72 -32.71 -37.92
C GLN A 149 15.16 -32.15 -37.86
N ALA A 150 15.45 -31.22 -36.95
CA ALA A 150 16.79 -30.66 -36.78
C ALA A 150 17.81 -31.72 -36.30
N THR A 151 17.39 -32.62 -35.41
CA THR A 151 18.23 -33.75 -34.96
C THR A 151 18.57 -34.69 -36.11
N GLY A 152 17.58 -35.02 -36.96
CA GLY A 152 17.77 -35.87 -38.14
C GLY A 152 18.63 -35.23 -39.24
N GLN A 153 18.59 -33.90 -39.38
CA GLN A 153 19.53 -33.17 -40.23
C GLN A 153 20.96 -33.34 -39.72
N ARG A 154 21.22 -32.97 -38.45
CA ARG A 154 22.55 -33.08 -37.84
C ARG A 154 23.12 -34.49 -37.93
N GLN A 155 22.33 -35.52 -37.64
CA GLN A 155 22.78 -36.92 -37.70
C GLN A 155 23.23 -37.34 -39.11
N ARG A 156 22.54 -36.88 -40.15
CA ARG A 156 22.90 -37.19 -41.55
C ARG A 156 24.22 -36.53 -41.92
N ASP A 157 24.40 -35.27 -41.55
CA ASP A 157 25.52 -34.46 -42.02
C ASP A 157 26.77 -34.68 -41.13
N GLU A 158 26.59 -35.11 -39.86
CA GLU A 158 27.65 -35.73 -39.05
C GLU A 158 28.15 -37.06 -39.64
N ALA A 159 27.27 -37.89 -40.19
CA ALA A 159 27.69 -39.12 -40.88
C ALA A 159 28.46 -38.84 -42.19
N GLN A 160 28.12 -37.77 -42.92
CA GLN A 160 28.89 -37.30 -44.07
C GLN A 160 30.28 -36.79 -43.64
N LEU A 161 30.35 -35.99 -42.58
CA LEU A 161 31.60 -35.50 -42.02
C LEU A 161 32.53 -36.66 -41.60
N GLU A 162 32.00 -37.67 -40.94
CA GLU A 162 32.80 -38.82 -40.50
C GLU A 162 33.31 -39.66 -41.68
N ASN A 163 32.49 -39.88 -42.71
CA ASN A 163 32.93 -40.51 -43.95
C ASN A 163 34.05 -39.71 -44.66
N ALA A 164 33.92 -38.38 -44.70
CA ALA A 164 34.92 -37.49 -45.27
C ALA A 164 36.25 -37.51 -44.48
N ARG A 165 36.19 -37.64 -43.14
CA ARG A 165 37.37 -37.78 -42.26
C ARG A 165 38.11 -39.10 -42.47
N LEU A 166 37.39 -40.22 -42.51
CA LEU A 166 37.97 -41.55 -42.80
C LEU A 166 38.61 -41.60 -44.20
N THR A 167 38.05 -40.86 -45.15
CA THR A 167 38.64 -40.69 -46.49
C THR A 167 39.90 -39.82 -46.46
N LEU A 168 39.90 -38.72 -45.70
CA LEU A 168 41.07 -37.85 -45.51
C LEU A 168 42.23 -38.59 -44.81
N GLU A 169 41.94 -39.41 -43.80
CA GLU A 169 42.93 -40.24 -43.11
C GLU A 169 43.59 -41.22 -44.09
N ARG A 170 42.80 -41.93 -44.91
CA ARG A 170 43.30 -42.81 -45.96
C ARG A 170 44.16 -42.07 -46.98
N TYR A 171 43.74 -40.88 -47.41
CA TYR A 171 44.48 -40.04 -48.36
C TYR A 171 45.81 -39.54 -47.77
N ARG A 172 45.86 -39.20 -46.48
CA ARG A 172 47.12 -38.86 -45.80
C ARG A 172 48.09 -40.03 -45.76
N THR A 173 47.61 -41.24 -45.45
CA THR A 173 48.44 -42.46 -45.47
C THR A 173 48.99 -42.74 -46.87
N LEU A 174 48.16 -42.63 -47.92
CA LEU A 174 48.61 -42.78 -49.31
C LEU A 174 49.63 -41.70 -49.72
N LEU A 175 49.51 -40.47 -49.21
CA LEU A 175 50.49 -39.41 -49.47
C LEU A 175 51.85 -39.70 -48.82
N THR A 176 51.88 -40.32 -47.64
CA THR A 176 53.14 -40.81 -47.03
C THR A 176 53.76 -42.01 -47.74
N GLN A 177 53.08 -42.55 -48.75
CA GLN A 177 53.51 -43.64 -49.62
C GLN A 177 53.69 -43.18 -51.08
N ASP A 178 53.75 -41.86 -51.32
CA ASP A 178 53.82 -41.19 -52.63
C ASP A 178 52.78 -41.71 -53.66
N SER A 179 51.64 -42.21 -53.16
CA SER A 179 50.64 -42.98 -53.92
C SER A 179 49.34 -42.21 -54.20
N ILE A 180 49.31 -40.89 -53.98
CA ILE A 180 48.19 -39.99 -54.30
C ILE A 180 48.72 -38.56 -54.55
N ALA A 181 48.01 -37.76 -55.35
CA ALA A 181 48.40 -36.36 -55.55
C ALA A 181 48.06 -35.52 -54.31
N ARG A 182 48.97 -34.61 -53.93
CA ARG A 182 48.76 -33.68 -52.79
C ARG A 182 47.48 -32.87 -52.91
N GLN A 183 47.11 -32.47 -54.13
CA GLN A 183 45.89 -31.74 -54.44
C GLN A 183 44.60 -32.46 -53.99
N ASP A 184 44.57 -33.80 -54.08
CA ASP A 184 43.40 -34.59 -53.66
C ASP A 184 43.28 -34.59 -52.12
N VAL A 185 44.42 -34.66 -51.43
CA VAL A 185 44.49 -34.57 -49.96
C VAL A 185 44.06 -33.19 -49.47
N ASP A 186 44.52 -32.13 -50.12
CA ASP A 186 44.16 -30.74 -49.79
C ASP A 186 42.67 -30.46 -50.08
N THR A 187 42.14 -31.00 -51.17
CA THR A 187 40.72 -30.89 -51.53
C THR A 187 39.84 -31.66 -50.54
N GLN A 188 40.23 -32.87 -50.15
CA GLN A 188 39.54 -33.65 -49.13
C GLN A 188 39.63 -32.98 -47.74
N ALA A 189 40.75 -32.31 -47.43
CA ALA A 189 40.89 -31.52 -46.20
C ALA A 189 39.99 -30.27 -46.19
N ALA A 190 39.77 -29.64 -47.35
CA ALA A 190 38.80 -28.56 -47.50
C ALA A 190 37.35 -29.07 -47.33
N LEU A 191 37.01 -30.24 -47.89
CA LEU A 191 35.69 -30.86 -47.72
C LEU A 191 35.38 -31.20 -46.26
N VAL A 192 36.35 -31.74 -45.52
CA VAL A 192 36.18 -31.98 -44.07
C VAL A 192 35.89 -30.67 -43.32
N LYS A 193 36.66 -29.60 -43.57
CA LYS A 193 36.41 -28.29 -42.95
C LYS A 193 35.04 -27.70 -43.31
N GLN A 194 34.57 -27.91 -44.55
CA GLN A 194 33.25 -27.48 -44.98
C GLN A 194 32.15 -28.21 -44.20
N LEU A 195 32.25 -29.53 -44.08
CA LEU A 195 31.28 -30.36 -43.34
C LEU A 195 31.32 -30.11 -41.82
N GLU A 196 32.46 -29.72 -41.26
CA GLU A 196 32.56 -29.22 -39.88
C GLU A 196 31.75 -27.93 -39.68
N GLY A 197 31.73 -27.04 -40.67
CA GLY A 197 30.86 -25.85 -40.70
C GLY A 197 29.37 -26.18 -40.83
N THR A 198 29.00 -27.16 -41.66
CA THR A 198 27.61 -27.66 -41.77
C THR A 198 27.13 -28.19 -40.43
N VAL A 199 27.89 -29.12 -39.82
CA VAL A 199 27.56 -29.73 -38.53
C VAL A 199 27.49 -28.70 -37.39
N MET A 200 28.33 -27.67 -37.41
CA MET A 200 28.22 -26.55 -36.47
C MET A 200 26.89 -25.79 -36.62
N THR A 201 26.46 -25.57 -37.86
CA THR A 201 25.19 -24.89 -38.19
C THR A 201 23.99 -25.73 -37.76
N ASP A 202 24.00 -27.04 -38.03
CA ASP A 202 22.93 -27.97 -37.59
C ASP A 202 22.82 -28.07 -36.07
N ARG A 203 23.95 -28.02 -35.35
CA ARG A 203 23.96 -27.97 -33.87
C ARG A 203 23.30 -26.70 -33.33
N ALA A 204 23.47 -25.55 -34.00
CA ALA A 204 22.78 -24.31 -33.66
C ALA A 204 21.27 -24.39 -33.99
N ALA A 205 20.89 -25.03 -35.09
CA ALA A 205 19.48 -25.27 -35.45
C ALA A 205 18.79 -26.22 -34.45
N GLU A 206 19.41 -27.34 -34.08
CA GLU A 206 18.89 -28.26 -33.05
C GLU A 206 18.78 -27.58 -31.69
N GLY A 207 19.78 -26.79 -31.29
CA GLY A 207 19.74 -25.97 -30.07
C GLY A 207 18.59 -24.97 -30.06
N THR A 208 18.32 -24.32 -31.19
CA THR A 208 17.20 -23.36 -31.35
C THR A 208 15.84 -24.06 -31.25
N ALA A 209 15.67 -25.21 -31.92
CA ALA A 209 14.46 -26.01 -31.82
C ALA A 209 14.22 -26.53 -30.39
N ARG A 210 15.28 -26.96 -29.72
CA ARG A 210 15.27 -27.41 -28.31
C ARG A 210 14.89 -26.28 -27.35
N LEU A 211 15.37 -25.07 -27.59
CA LEU A 211 15.04 -23.88 -26.79
C LEU A 211 13.55 -23.51 -26.97
N ASN A 212 13.05 -23.49 -28.20
CA ASN A 212 11.63 -23.25 -28.50
C ASN A 212 10.71 -24.31 -27.87
N LEU A 213 11.12 -25.59 -27.88
CA LEU A 213 10.42 -26.65 -27.16
C LEU A 213 10.43 -26.41 -25.64
N GLY A 214 11.55 -25.94 -25.08
CA GLY A 214 11.64 -25.52 -23.68
C GLY A 214 10.62 -24.42 -23.33
N TYR A 215 10.50 -23.40 -24.19
CA TYR A 215 9.56 -22.28 -24.04
C TYR A 215 8.07 -22.64 -24.12
N THR A 216 7.72 -23.87 -24.51
CA THR A 216 6.34 -24.37 -24.40
C THR A 216 5.89 -24.51 -22.94
N LYS A 217 6.85 -24.70 -22.02
CA LYS A 217 6.64 -24.71 -20.56
C LYS A 217 6.80 -23.30 -20.03
N VAL A 218 5.68 -22.61 -19.87
CA VAL A 218 5.69 -21.24 -19.33
C VAL A 218 5.90 -21.32 -17.82
N VAL A 219 7.00 -20.74 -17.34
CA VAL A 219 7.43 -20.76 -15.93
C VAL A 219 7.24 -19.41 -15.25
N ALA A 220 7.15 -19.41 -13.92
CA ALA A 220 7.18 -18.21 -13.09
C ALA A 220 8.56 -17.52 -13.18
N PRO A 221 8.67 -16.24 -13.58
CA PRO A 221 9.95 -15.52 -13.58
C PRO A 221 10.45 -15.18 -12.17
N ILE A 222 9.52 -14.96 -11.23
CA ILE A 222 9.79 -14.60 -9.84
C ILE A 222 8.98 -15.48 -8.88
N THR A 223 9.43 -15.56 -7.63
CA THR A 223 8.61 -16.10 -6.52
C THR A 223 7.59 -15.05 -6.10
N GLY A 224 6.32 -15.43 -5.96
CA GLY A 224 5.25 -14.49 -5.61
C GLY A 224 3.88 -15.14 -5.67
N ARG A 225 2.84 -14.33 -5.49
CA ARG A 225 1.44 -14.77 -5.56
C ARG A 225 0.91 -14.54 -6.97
N VAL A 226 0.30 -15.57 -7.57
CA VAL A 226 -0.34 -15.45 -8.88
C VAL A 226 -1.70 -14.78 -8.72
N GLY A 227 -2.04 -13.85 -9.62
CA GLY A 227 -3.37 -13.25 -9.70
C GLY A 227 -4.44 -14.20 -10.26
N LEU A 228 -5.51 -13.61 -10.78
CA LEU A 228 -6.52 -14.32 -11.57
C LEU A 228 -5.96 -14.67 -12.97
N ARG A 229 -6.52 -15.70 -13.59
CA ARG A 229 -6.17 -16.14 -14.95
C ARG A 229 -6.83 -15.22 -15.98
N VAL A 230 -6.08 -14.83 -17.02
CA VAL A 230 -6.62 -13.97 -18.09
C VAL A 230 -6.98 -14.78 -19.35
N VAL A 231 -6.43 -16.00 -19.50
CA VAL A 231 -6.65 -16.85 -20.68
C VAL A 231 -6.93 -18.30 -20.29
N ASP A 232 -8.03 -18.87 -20.78
CA ASP A 232 -8.43 -20.26 -20.53
C ASP A 232 -7.77 -21.29 -21.45
N VAL A 233 -7.71 -22.54 -21.00
CA VAL A 233 -7.24 -23.71 -21.77
C VAL A 233 -8.02 -23.85 -23.07
N GLY A 234 -7.32 -24.16 -24.16
CA GLY A 234 -7.87 -24.25 -25.51
C GLY A 234 -7.76 -22.97 -26.34
N ASN A 235 -7.50 -21.82 -25.71
CA ASN A 235 -7.23 -20.57 -26.45
C ASN A 235 -5.83 -20.55 -27.07
N LEU A 236 -5.68 -19.81 -28.16
CA LEU A 236 -4.38 -19.40 -28.71
C LEU A 236 -3.75 -18.32 -27.81
N VAL A 237 -2.47 -18.45 -27.51
CA VAL A 237 -1.66 -17.40 -26.87
C VAL A 237 -0.47 -17.04 -27.75
N THR A 238 -0.02 -15.78 -27.67
CA THR A 238 1.09 -15.23 -28.46
C THR A 238 2.11 -14.52 -27.58
N SER A 239 3.37 -14.47 -28.02
CA SER A 239 4.43 -13.76 -27.30
C SER A 239 4.28 -12.24 -27.29
N GLY A 240 3.41 -11.68 -28.14
CA GLY A 240 3.04 -10.27 -28.15
C GLY A 240 1.93 -9.89 -27.15
N ASP A 241 1.26 -10.85 -26.52
CA ASP A 241 0.05 -10.60 -25.73
C ASP A 241 0.34 -9.68 -24.53
N THR A 242 -0.18 -8.46 -24.57
CA THR A 242 0.04 -7.42 -23.55
C THR A 242 -0.40 -7.88 -22.15
N ASN A 243 -1.55 -8.56 -22.09
CA ASN A 243 -2.16 -9.10 -20.87
C ASN A 243 -1.41 -10.33 -20.31
N GLY A 244 -0.69 -11.07 -21.16
CA GLY A 244 -0.08 -12.35 -20.81
C GLY A 244 -1.06 -13.43 -20.34
N LEU A 245 -0.54 -14.43 -19.64
CA LEU A 245 -1.29 -15.56 -19.08
C LEU A 245 -1.80 -15.26 -17.65
N ALA A 246 -0.94 -14.65 -16.83
CA ALA A 246 -1.21 -14.26 -15.45
C ALA A 246 -0.20 -13.19 -14.99
N VAL A 247 -0.56 -12.44 -13.94
CA VAL A 247 0.38 -11.56 -13.22
C VAL A 247 0.86 -12.26 -11.96
N ILE A 248 2.16 -12.15 -11.64
CA ILE A 248 2.75 -12.57 -10.37
C ILE A 248 3.20 -11.32 -9.63
N THR A 249 2.80 -11.21 -8.36
CA THR A 249 3.17 -10.11 -7.48
C THR A 249 3.94 -10.67 -6.28
N GLN A 250 5.15 -10.17 -6.07
CA GLN A 250 5.97 -10.55 -4.91
C GLN A 250 5.45 -9.84 -3.66
N GLN A 251 4.90 -10.63 -2.73
CA GLN A 251 4.32 -10.16 -1.47
C GLN A 251 5.25 -10.37 -0.26
N SER A 252 6.42 -10.98 -0.45
CA SER A 252 7.45 -11.18 0.58
C SER A 252 8.86 -11.12 -0.06
N PRO A 253 9.75 -10.23 0.40
CA PRO A 253 9.42 -9.03 1.17
C PRO A 253 8.42 -8.13 0.41
N ILE A 254 7.84 -7.18 1.14
CA ILE A 254 6.97 -6.13 0.61
C ILE A 254 7.50 -4.78 1.08
N ASP A 255 7.30 -3.73 0.28
CA ASP A 255 7.69 -2.38 0.64
C ASP A 255 6.45 -1.55 1.05
N VAL A 256 6.68 -0.44 1.74
CA VAL A 256 5.67 0.59 2.00
C VAL A 256 6.30 1.95 1.71
N GLU A 257 5.65 2.71 0.83
CA GLU A 257 6.08 4.04 0.37
C GLU A 257 5.22 5.11 1.03
N PHE A 258 5.86 6.13 1.64
CA PHE A 258 5.20 7.14 2.47
C PHE A 258 5.89 8.50 2.36
N ALA A 259 5.10 9.57 2.44
CA ALA A 259 5.61 10.94 2.38
C ALA A 259 6.29 11.37 3.68
N ILE A 260 7.46 11.99 3.58
CA ILE A 260 8.16 12.63 4.70
C ILE A 260 8.40 14.12 4.36
N PRO A 261 8.08 15.08 5.25
CA PRO A 261 8.41 16.50 5.03
C PRO A 261 9.91 16.71 4.82
N GLN A 262 10.30 17.52 3.84
CA GLN A 262 11.72 17.73 3.46
C GLN A 262 12.62 18.10 4.66
N ASP A 263 12.10 18.84 5.64
CA ASP A 263 12.83 19.28 6.85
C ASP A 263 13.28 18.12 7.75
N ARG A 264 12.71 16.91 7.57
CA ARG A 264 13.07 15.67 8.29
C ARG A 264 14.07 14.80 7.53
N VAL A 265 14.40 15.12 6.29
CA VAL A 265 15.41 14.39 5.51
C VAL A 265 16.80 14.46 6.18
N PRO A 266 17.28 15.61 6.72
CA PRO A 266 18.55 15.65 7.45
C PRO A 266 18.57 14.79 8.72
N ASP A 267 17.47 14.77 9.49
CA ASP A 267 17.33 13.91 10.68
C ASP A 267 17.52 12.44 10.33
N ILE A 268 16.90 11.98 9.23
CA ILE A 268 16.96 10.58 8.78
C ILE A 268 18.32 10.27 8.15
N MET A 269 18.81 11.11 7.25
CA MET A 269 20.09 10.90 6.56
C MET A 269 21.27 10.88 7.54
N GLY A 270 21.29 11.75 8.55
CA GLY A 270 22.30 11.73 9.60
C GLY A 270 22.33 10.41 10.39
N ARG A 271 21.16 9.80 10.61
CA ARG A 271 21.05 8.49 11.30
C ARG A 271 21.48 7.34 10.41
N VAL A 272 21.03 7.33 9.15
CA VAL A 272 21.43 6.31 8.15
C VAL A 272 22.94 6.35 7.88
N ALA A 273 23.54 7.54 7.82
CA ALA A 273 24.99 7.70 7.68
C ALA A 273 25.80 7.13 8.86
N THR A 274 25.22 7.09 10.07
CA THR A 274 25.81 6.39 11.23
C THR A 274 25.55 4.87 11.25
N GLY A 275 25.00 4.30 10.17
CA GLY A 275 24.66 2.87 10.09
C GLY A 275 23.45 2.47 10.93
N ALA A 276 22.66 3.42 11.43
CA ALA A 276 21.52 3.13 12.30
C ALA A 276 20.34 2.57 11.48
N SER A 277 19.97 1.31 11.75
CA SER A 277 18.74 0.73 11.20
C SER A 277 17.53 1.33 11.91
N LEU A 278 16.73 2.13 11.19
CA LEU A 278 15.52 2.74 11.72
C LEU A 278 14.37 1.73 11.66
N ALA A 279 13.73 1.47 12.81
CA ALA A 279 12.60 0.55 12.90
C ALA A 279 11.34 1.18 12.31
N ALA A 280 10.61 0.43 11.49
CA ALA A 280 9.34 0.84 10.91
C ALA A 280 8.22 -0.10 11.37
N GLN A 281 7.05 0.47 11.69
CA GLN A 281 5.85 -0.27 12.08
C GLN A 281 4.71 0.14 11.15
N ALA A 282 4.08 -0.84 10.49
CA ALA A 282 2.90 -0.63 9.67
C ALA A 282 1.66 -0.92 10.53
N TYR A 283 0.89 0.12 10.83
CA TYR A 283 -0.36 0.05 11.57
C TYR A 283 -1.57 0.01 10.64
N ASP A 284 -2.68 -0.48 11.18
CA ASP A 284 -4.00 -0.43 10.56
C ASP A 284 -4.51 1.02 10.35
N ARG A 285 -5.71 1.17 9.78
CA ARG A 285 -6.30 2.49 9.51
C ARG A 285 -6.65 3.27 10.78
N THR A 286 -6.96 2.59 11.89
CA THR A 286 -7.29 3.18 13.20
C THR A 286 -6.08 3.52 14.07
N ARG A 287 -4.88 3.03 13.71
CA ARG A 287 -3.63 3.14 14.50
C ARG A 287 -3.66 2.36 15.81
N THR A 288 -4.48 1.32 15.88
CA THR A 288 -4.60 0.43 17.04
C THR A 288 -3.73 -0.81 16.88
N ASP A 289 -3.80 -1.46 15.71
CA ASP A 289 -3.14 -2.76 15.48
C ASP A 289 -1.88 -2.62 14.62
N VAL A 290 -0.79 -3.27 15.05
CA VAL A 290 0.45 -3.41 14.26
C VAL A 290 0.31 -4.59 13.31
N LEU A 291 0.13 -4.30 12.01
CA LEU A 291 -0.02 -5.30 10.95
C LEU A 291 1.32 -6.02 10.65
N ALA A 292 2.42 -5.25 10.65
CA ALA A 292 3.77 -5.75 10.41
C ALA A 292 4.84 -4.82 10.99
N THR A 293 6.00 -5.39 11.30
CA THR A 293 7.24 -4.69 11.67
C THR A 293 8.27 -4.84 10.56
N GLY A 294 9.04 -3.79 10.31
CA GLY A 294 10.01 -3.70 9.22
C GLY A 294 11.09 -2.68 9.53
N ARG A 295 11.81 -2.24 8.50
CA ARG A 295 12.92 -1.29 8.60
C ARG A 295 12.86 -0.26 7.49
N PHE A 296 13.34 0.96 7.76
CA PHE A 296 13.64 1.92 6.69
C PHE A 296 14.61 1.30 5.67
N ALA A 297 14.34 1.53 4.39
CA ALA A 297 15.11 0.97 3.28
C ALA A 297 15.76 2.07 2.40
N ALA A 298 15.03 3.13 2.06
CA ALA A 298 15.53 4.22 1.23
C ALA A 298 14.71 5.52 1.39
N LEU A 299 15.32 6.64 1.00
CA LEU A 299 14.64 7.86 0.57
C LEU A 299 14.79 7.98 -0.94
N ASP A 300 13.84 8.66 -1.58
CA ASP A 300 13.93 9.09 -2.98
C ASP A 300 14.97 10.20 -3.16
N ASN A 301 15.47 10.38 -4.39
CA ASN A 301 16.45 11.42 -4.74
C ASN A 301 15.82 12.72 -5.28
N GLN A 302 14.49 12.81 -5.25
CA GLN A 302 13.71 14.00 -5.61
C GLN A 302 12.88 14.48 -4.41
N VAL A 303 12.69 15.80 -4.32
CA VAL A 303 11.63 16.40 -3.51
C VAL A 303 10.45 16.65 -4.44
N ASP A 304 9.25 16.23 -4.03
CA ASP A 304 8.02 16.67 -4.68
C ASP A 304 7.78 18.15 -4.35
N THR A 305 7.99 19.01 -5.36
CA THR A 305 7.85 20.46 -5.24
C THR A 305 6.41 20.93 -5.10
N ALA A 306 5.40 20.07 -5.35
CA ALA A 306 4.00 20.38 -5.13
C ALA A 306 3.57 20.18 -3.66
N THR A 307 4.26 19.31 -2.91
CA THR A 307 3.92 19.00 -1.50
C THR A 307 5.00 19.37 -0.48
N GLY A 308 6.24 19.62 -0.90
CA GLY A 308 7.38 19.83 0.00
C GLY A 308 7.82 18.56 0.73
N THR A 309 7.56 17.39 0.14
CA THR A 309 7.86 16.07 0.73
C THR A 309 8.82 15.26 -0.12
N VAL A 310 9.50 14.29 0.50
CA VAL A 310 10.29 13.26 -0.15
C VAL A 310 9.63 11.92 0.09
N MET A 311 9.58 11.05 -0.93
CA MET A 311 9.15 9.66 -0.74
C MET A 311 10.19 8.90 0.09
N ALA A 312 9.73 8.28 1.17
CA ALA A 312 10.49 7.32 1.94
C ALA A 312 9.92 5.92 1.73
N LYS A 313 10.79 4.91 1.82
CA LYS A 313 10.43 3.51 1.68
C LYS A 313 10.92 2.68 2.85
N ALA A 314 10.02 1.89 3.43
CA ALA A 314 10.33 0.89 4.45
C ALA A 314 10.01 -0.51 3.93
N ARG A 315 10.83 -1.50 4.31
CA ARG A 315 10.72 -2.90 3.89
C ARG A 315 10.26 -3.78 5.04
N PHE A 316 9.37 -4.72 4.74
CA PHE A 316 8.74 -5.65 5.66
C PHE A 316 8.80 -7.06 5.08
N ASP A 317 9.18 -8.07 5.86
CA ASP A 317 9.35 -9.43 5.33
C ASP A 317 8.01 -10.11 4.98
N ASN A 318 6.95 -9.73 5.69
CA ASN A 318 5.54 -10.06 5.41
C ASN A 318 5.24 -11.57 5.30
N ASP A 319 5.93 -12.42 6.09
CA ASP A 319 5.77 -13.89 6.06
C ASP A 319 4.32 -14.35 6.29
N ARG A 320 3.56 -13.58 7.08
CA ARG A 320 2.14 -13.83 7.39
C ARG A 320 1.17 -13.29 6.33
N MET A 321 1.67 -12.63 5.28
CA MET A 321 0.89 -12.00 4.20
C MET A 321 -0.20 -11.04 4.71
N THR A 322 0.09 -10.31 5.79
CA THR A 322 -0.84 -9.36 6.44
C THR A 322 -0.91 -8.01 5.74
N LEU A 323 0.18 -7.60 5.07
CA LEU A 323 0.21 -6.45 4.17
C LEU A 323 -0.14 -6.90 2.75
N PHE A 324 -1.08 -6.21 2.11
CA PHE A 324 -1.49 -6.47 0.73
C PHE A 324 -1.09 -5.31 -0.20
N PRO A 325 -0.60 -5.55 -1.43
CA PRO A 325 -0.27 -4.48 -2.37
C PRO A 325 -1.43 -3.50 -2.62
N SER A 326 -1.09 -2.21 -2.76
CA SER A 326 -2.02 -1.07 -2.88
C SER A 326 -2.92 -0.81 -1.66
N GLN A 327 -2.66 -1.45 -0.52
CA GLN A 327 -3.30 -1.12 0.76
C GLN A 327 -2.72 0.17 1.35
N PHE A 328 -3.56 1.03 1.93
CA PHE A 328 -3.10 2.15 2.76
C PHE A 328 -2.88 1.70 4.21
N VAL A 329 -1.76 2.11 4.80
CA VAL A 329 -1.36 1.81 6.18
C VAL A 329 -0.78 3.07 6.86
N ASN A 330 -0.88 3.15 8.18
CA ASN A 330 -0.19 4.20 8.93
C ASN A 330 1.23 3.71 9.24
N VAL A 331 2.26 4.35 8.69
CA VAL A 331 3.66 4.02 8.97
C VAL A 331 4.16 4.85 10.14
N ARG A 332 4.75 4.18 11.14
CA ARG A 332 5.50 4.79 12.24
C ARG A 332 6.98 4.43 12.10
N LEU A 333 7.82 5.42 11.87
CA LEU A 333 9.27 5.29 11.74
C LEU A 333 9.96 5.80 13.01
N GLU A 334 10.66 4.95 13.76
CA GLU A 334 11.47 5.40 14.90
C GLU A 334 12.82 5.94 14.41
N MET A 335 13.01 7.26 14.52
CA MET A 335 14.24 7.93 14.09
C MET A 335 15.36 7.79 15.13
N ARG A 336 15.03 8.00 16.41
CA ARG A 336 15.94 7.82 17.56
C ARG A 336 15.17 7.71 18.87
N THR A 337 15.66 6.90 19.81
CA THR A 337 15.21 6.94 21.21
C THR A 337 16.05 7.93 22.00
N ILE A 338 15.43 8.89 22.68
CA ILE A 338 16.11 9.75 23.66
C ILE A 338 16.18 8.97 24.96
N GLN A 339 17.39 8.54 25.32
CA GLN A 339 17.67 7.82 26.56
C GLN A 339 17.58 8.78 27.76
N ASN A 340 17.02 8.32 28.87
CA ASN A 340 16.93 9.05 30.14
C ASN A 340 16.31 10.46 30.03
N ALA A 341 15.26 10.63 29.23
CA ALA A 341 14.54 11.89 29.10
C ALA A 341 13.81 12.23 30.41
N VAL A 342 13.96 13.48 30.88
CA VAL A 342 13.15 14.02 31.99
C VAL A 342 11.76 14.36 31.44
N LEU A 343 10.75 13.60 31.83
CA LEU A 343 9.36 13.77 31.39
C LEU A 343 8.49 14.38 32.49
N VAL A 344 7.60 15.29 32.08
CA VAL A 344 6.48 15.79 32.91
C VAL A 344 5.18 15.64 32.12
N PRO A 345 3.99 15.57 32.76
CA PRO A 345 2.73 15.63 32.05
C PRO A 345 2.60 16.91 31.22
N VAL A 346 1.96 16.86 30.06
CA VAL A 346 1.77 18.04 29.19
C VAL A 346 1.04 19.20 29.89
N THR A 347 0.22 18.90 30.90
CA THR A 347 -0.50 19.88 31.73
C THR A 347 0.40 20.67 32.70
N ALA A 348 1.63 20.22 32.97
CA ALA A 348 2.57 20.94 33.82
C ALA A 348 3.37 22.02 33.09
N LEU A 349 3.49 21.90 31.76
CA LEU A 349 4.22 22.86 30.92
C LEU A 349 3.30 24.05 30.57
N ARG A 350 3.81 25.27 30.78
CA ARG A 350 3.11 26.51 30.46
C ARG A 350 3.92 27.37 29.49
N HIS A 351 3.19 28.10 28.65
CA HIS A 351 3.76 29.11 27.75
C HIS A 351 3.56 30.50 28.36
N GLY A 352 4.61 31.31 28.39
CA GLY A 352 4.60 32.69 28.87
C GLY A 352 5.31 33.64 27.92
N SER A 353 5.26 34.94 28.20
CA SER A 353 5.89 36.00 27.38
C SER A 353 7.42 35.89 27.26
N THR A 354 8.06 35.16 28.18
CA THR A 354 9.51 34.93 28.24
C THR A 354 9.88 33.50 27.81
N GLY A 355 8.94 32.79 27.16
CA GLY A 355 9.08 31.38 26.77
C GLY A 355 8.41 30.40 27.74
N ASP A 356 8.86 29.16 27.69
CA ASP A 356 8.23 28.03 28.38
C ASP A 356 8.67 27.94 29.85
N PHE A 357 7.74 27.60 30.73
CA PHE A 357 7.99 27.47 32.16
C PHE A 357 7.15 26.37 32.82
N VAL A 358 7.61 25.91 33.98
CA VAL A 358 6.87 25.02 34.89
C VAL A 358 6.81 25.65 36.28
N TRP A 359 5.81 25.27 37.06
CA TRP A 359 5.75 25.56 38.49
C TRP A 359 6.33 24.38 39.26
N VAL A 360 7.44 24.60 39.97
CA VAL A 360 8.09 23.57 40.81
C VAL A 360 7.62 23.72 42.25
N LEU A 361 7.20 22.63 42.88
CA LEU A 361 6.82 22.58 44.29
C LEU A 361 8.09 22.49 45.16
N ASN A 362 8.30 23.50 46.00
CA ASN A 362 9.40 23.56 46.95
C ASN A 362 9.07 22.76 48.23
N ASN A 363 10.09 22.36 48.99
CA ASN A 363 9.93 21.55 50.21
C ASN A 363 9.15 22.27 51.34
N ASP A 364 9.06 23.59 51.31
CA ASP A 364 8.31 24.44 52.24
C ASP A 364 6.82 24.60 51.87
N ARG A 365 6.35 23.90 50.82
CA ARG A 365 5.01 24.00 50.21
C ARG A 365 4.72 25.34 49.53
N THR A 366 5.75 26.11 49.16
CA THR A 366 5.63 27.18 48.16
C THR A 366 5.85 26.63 46.75
N VAL A 367 5.47 27.40 45.72
CA VAL A 367 5.86 27.13 44.33
C VAL A 367 6.89 28.16 43.84
N SER A 368 7.87 27.68 43.07
CA SER A 368 8.81 28.52 42.30
C SER A 368 8.48 28.45 40.81
N MET A 369 8.50 29.59 40.14
CA MET A 369 8.41 29.67 38.67
C MET A 369 9.78 29.31 38.08
N ARG A 370 9.83 28.36 37.15
CA ARG A 370 11.10 28.00 36.51
C ARG A 370 10.95 27.88 34.99
N THR A 371 11.66 28.75 34.28
CA THR A 371 11.82 28.67 32.82
C THR A 371 12.50 27.35 32.45
N VAL A 372 12.00 26.69 31.40
CA VAL A 372 12.49 25.42 30.88
C VAL A 372 12.60 25.46 29.37
N THR A 373 13.45 24.63 28.78
CA THR A 373 13.41 24.38 27.34
C THR A 373 12.68 23.06 27.10
N ARG A 374 11.53 23.10 26.39
CA ARG A 374 10.82 21.89 25.96
C ARG A 374 11.64 21.09 24.94
N GLY A 375 11.54 19.78 25.03
CA GLY A 375 12.00 18.84 24.01
C GLY A 375 10.81 18.28 23.21
N GLN A 376 10.91 17.00 22.86
CA GLN A 376 9.82 16.27 22.20
C GLN A 376 8.66 15.95 23.16
N ALA A 377 7.47 15.70 22.63
CA ALA A 377 6.28 15.37 23.42
C ALA A 377 5.52 14.17 22.83
N THR A 378 4.91 13.39 23.72
CA THR A 378 3.84 12.44 23.41
C THR A 378 2.48 13.14 23.59
N VAL A 379 1.38 12.37 23.56
CA VAL A 379 0.02 12.88 23.83
C VAL A 379 -0.15 13.27 25.32
N ASP A 380 0.57 12.58 26.22
CA ASP A 380 0.41 12.66 27.68
C ASP A 380 1.58 13.37 28.39
N LYS A 381 2.81 13.26 27.88
CA LYS A 381 4.04 13.75 28.51
C LYS A 381 4.88 14.60 27.56
N VAL A 382 5.62 15.55 28.11
CA VAL A 382 6.60 16.38 27.40
C VAL A 382 7.97 16.25 28.05
N GLN A 383 9.00 16.13 27.21
CA GLN A 383 10.38 16.19 27.63
C GLN A 383 10.74 17.61 28.07
N ILE A 384 11.39 17.74 29.21
CA ILE A 384 12.17 18.93 29.54
C ILE A 384 13.63 18.67 29.15
N ALA A 385 14.16 19.46 28.22
CA ALA A 385 15.53 19.35 27.75
C ALA A 385 16.52 20.02 28.73
N THR A 386 16.13 21.17 29.31
CA THR A 386 16.88 21.90 30.34
C THR A 386 15.94 22.60 31.31
N GLY A 387 16.42 22.82 32.54
CA GLY A 387 15.73 23.58 33.60
C GLY A 387 15.09 22.72 34.71
N LEU A 388 14.81 21.44 34.48
CA LEU A 388 14.20 20.54 35.48
C LEU A 388 15.06 19.29 35.73
N LYS A 389 15.09 18.81 36.97
CA LYS A 389 15.77 17.59 37.41
C LYS A 389 14.78 16.47 37.68
N VAL A 390 15.25 15.24 37.53
CA VAL A 390 14.53 14.01 37.93
C VAL A 390 14.11 14.10 39.40
N GLY A 391 12.87 13.72 39.70
CA GLY A 391 12.33 13.71 41.06
C GLY A 391 11.81 15.07 41.56
N GLU A 392 12.03 16.17 40.85
CA GLU A 392 11.38 17.44 41.19
C GLU A 392 9.87 17.36 40.95
N LYS A 393 9.08 17.96 41.84
CA LYS A 393 7.62 17.93 41.76
C LYS A 393 7.11 19.15 41.00
N VAL A 394 6.24 18.94 40.02
CA VAL A 394 5.67 19.99 39.18
C VAL A 394 4.16 20.07 39.32
N ILE A 395 3.61 21.27 39.26
CA ILE A 395 2.16 21.51 39.33
C ILE A 395 1.50 21.19 37.99
N THR A 396 0.47 20.35 38.00
CA THR A 396 -0.35 19.99 36.81
C THR A 396 -1.72 20.68 36.78
N GLU A 397 -2.25 21.11 37.93
CA GLU A 397 -3.60 21.70 38.03
C GLU A 397 -3.64 22.86 39.05
N GLY A 398 -4.59 23.79 38.88
CA GLY A 398 -4.73 24.96 39.76
C GLY A 398 -3.72 26.10 39.50
N ALA A 399 -2.87 25.94 38.50
CA ALA A 399 -1.72 26.80 38.23
C ALA A 399 -2.05 28.27 37.91
N ASP A 400 -3.29 28.59 37.48
CA ASP A 400 -3.67 29.95 37.04
C ASP A 400 -3.82 30.97 38.18
N ARG A 401 -3.91 30.51 39.43
CA ARG A 401 -3.99 31.37 40.62
C ARG A 401 -2.64 31.50 41.34
N LEU A 402 -1.60 30.85 40.82
CA LEU A 402 -0.27 30.85 41.40
C LEU A 402 0.52 32.10 40.99
N LYS A 403 1.43 32.48 41.89
CA LYS A 403 2.48 33.46 41.69
C LYS A 403 3.75 32.89 42.31
N ASP A 404 4.90 33.45 41.97
CA ASP A 404 6.16 33.02 42.56
C ASP A 404 6.14 33.20 44.10
N GLY A 405 6.58 32.18 44.83
CA GLY A 405 6.47 32.10 46.29
C GLY A 405 5.06 31.85 46.85
N ALA A 406 4.05 31.53 46.03
CA ALA A 406 2.70 31.24 46.54
C ALA A 406 2.66 29.91 47.31
N ALA A 407 2.04 29.92 48.49
CA ALA A 407 1.78 28.72 49.28
C ALA A 407 0.60 27.91 48.70
N VAL A 408 0.76 26.59 48.64
CA VAL A 408 -0.22 25.66 48.03
C VAL A 408 -0.61 24.52 48.96
N VAL A 409 -1.76 23.90 48.68
CA VAL A 409 -2.30 22.74 49.40
C VAL A 409 -2.36 21.55 48.45
N LEU A 410 -1.95 20.37 48.92
CA LEU A 410 -1.96 19.15 48.12
C LEU A 410 -3.33 18.45 48.18
N PRO A 411 -3.75 17.69 47.15
CA PRO A 411 -5.02 16.99 47.17
C PRO A 411 -5.00 15.92 48.28
N GLY A 412 -5.89 16.07 49.27
CA GLY A 412 -5.95 15.20 50.44
C GLY A 412 -5.41 15.81 51.75
N ASP A 413 -4.68 16.93 51.71
CA ASP A 413 -4.36 17.68 52.92
C ASP A 413 -5.64 18.27 53.54
N LYS A 414 -6.07 17.73 54.68
CA LYS A 414 -7.16 18.34 55.47
C LYS A 414 -6.69 19.70 56.01
N PRO A 415 -7.44 20.80 55.81
CA PRO A 415 -7.11 22.08 56.43
C PRO A 415 -7.01 21.93 57.94
N LYS A 416 -5.89 22.37 58.53
CA LYS A 416 -5.61 22.25 59.96
C LYS A 416 -6.42 23.28 60.75
N ALA A 417 -7.72 23.01 60.91
CA ALA A 417 -8.67 23.87 61.58
C ALA A 417 -8.26 24.10 63.04
N GLY A 418 -7.93 25.36 63.37
CA GLY A 418 -7.60 25.79 64.72
C GLY A 418 -8.69 26.66 65.32
N GLY A 419 -8.83 26.59 66.65
CA GLY A 419 -9.75 27.43 67.44
C GLY A 419 -11.00 26.70 67.90
N GLN A 420 -11.01 26.30 69.17
CA GLN A 420 -12.23 25.92 69.87
C GLN A 420 -13.00 27.19 70.29
N GLY A 421 -14.32 27.20 70.10
CA GLY A 421 -15.25 28.19 70.64
C GLY A 421 -16.51 27.47 71.10
N ALA A 422 -17.03 27.77 72.29
CA ALA A 422 -17.97 26.89 72.98
C ALA A 422 -19.19 27.62 73.57
N ARG A 423 -20.26 26.82 73.78
CA ARG A 423 -21.53 27.10 74.48
C ARG A 423 -22.57 27.91 73.69
N GLY A 424 -23.83 27.56 73.92
CA GLY A 424 -25.01 28.10 73.22
C GLY A 424 -26.20 27.13 73.26
N GLN A 425 -26.62 26.69 74.46
CA GLN A 425 -27.63 25.64 74.65
C GLN A 425 -28.92 26.21 75.25
N HIS A 426 -30.05 26.12 74.53
CA HIS A 426 -31.37 26.37 75.11
C HIS A 426 -32.43 25.38 74.61
N ARG A 427 -33.11 24.73 75.57
CA ARG A 427 -34.48 24.20 75.44
C ARG A 427 -35.47 25.38 75.75
N ARG A 428 -36.80 25.32 75.61
CA ARG A 428 -37.76 24.19 75.55
C ARG A 428 -39.15 24.65 75.07
N GLY A 429 -39.88 23.82 74.32
CA GLY A 429 -41.37 23.75 74.33
C GLY A 429 -42.18 24.80 73.56
N GLN A 430 -43.50 24.62 73.33
CA GLN A 430 -44.37 23.43 73.53
C GLN A 430 -45.74 23.56 72.80
N ALA A 431 -46.39 22.41 72.52
CA ALA A 431 -47.81 22.19 72.13
C ALA A 431 -48.26 22.65 70.72
N GLY A 432 -49.26 22.03 70.07
CA GLY A 432 -50.08 20.82 70.38
C GLY A 432 -50.38 20.04 69.06
N GLN A 433 -50.57 18.71 69.04
CA GLN A 433 -51.66 17.84 69.57
C GLN A 433 -52.74 17.50 68.51
N GLY A 434 -53.22 16.24 68.53
CA GLY A 434 -53.96 15.56 67.44
C GLY A 434 -53.02 14.56 66.73
N ALA A 435 -53.05 13.23 66.92
CA ALA A 435 -54.14 12.24 67.00
C ALA A 435 -54.81 11.99 65.61
N SER A 436 -55.03 10.76 65.15
CA SER A 436 -54.87 9.44 65.80
C SER A 436 -54.54 8.28 64.81
N ASP A 437 -54.22 7.11 65.38
CA ASP A 437 -54.45 5.73 64.85
C ASP A 437 -53.83 5.25 63.50
N SER A 438 -53.74 3.94 63.20
CA SER A 438 -53.26 2.79 64.00
C SER A 438 -53.08 1.53 63.10
N ALA A 439 -51.89 0.94 63.05
CA ALA A 439 -51.60 -0.39 62.46
C ALA A 439 -52.01 -0.58 60.95
N THR A 440 -51.74 -1.67 60.22
CA THR A 440 -50.98 -2.91 60.48
C THR A 440 -50.14 -3.26 59.21
N ALA A 441 -49.28 -4.28 59.26
CA ALA A 441 -48.40 -4.68 58.16
C ALA A 441 -49.00 -5.74 57.19
N GLN A 442 -48.12 -6.32 56.34
CA GLN A 442 -48.30 -7.39 55.32
C GLN A 442 -48.54 -6.87 53.88
N SER A 443 -47.83 -7.23 52.79
CA SER A 443 -46.96 -8.36 52.37
C SER A 443 -47.65 -9.46 51.55
N GLY A 444 -47.39 -9.52 50.24
CA GLY A 444 -47.82 -10.60 49.33
C GLY A 444 -47.48 -10.31 47.84
N PRO A 445 -47.06 -11.29 47.01
CA PRO A 445 -46.68 -11.06 45.60
C PRO A 445 -47.61 -11.79 44.58
N PRO A 446 -47.16 -12.57 43.56
CA PRO A 446 -47.27 -12.13 42.17
C PRO A 446 -47.95 -13.11 41.17
N THR A 447 -48.26 -12.61 39.96
CA THR A 447 -48.59 -13.39 38.74
C THR A 447 -48.30 -12.52 37.50
N GLY A 448 -47.99 -13.04 36.29
CA GLY A 448 -47.79 -14.43 35.83
C GLY A 448 -47.23 -14.47 34.39
N ALA A 449 -46.94 -15.67 33.86
CA ALA A 449 -46.54 -15.91 32.45
C ALA A 449 -47.80 -15.95 31.52
N ASN A 450 -47.82 -16.34 30.23
CA ASN A 450 -46.94 -17.10 29.31
C ASN A 450 -47.42 -16.82 27.83
N THR A 451 -46.94 -17.32 26.68
CA THR A 451 -46.00 -18.39 26.25
C THR A 451 -45.49 -18.08 24.81
N ALA A 452 -44.46 -18.79 24.30
CA ALA A 452 -44.21 -18.99 22.87
C ALA A 452 -45.09 -20.13 22.27
N PRO A 453 -45.02 -20.45 20.95
CA PRO A 453 -44.29 -21.66 20.56
C PRO A 453 -43.62 -21.65 19.15
N ALA A 454 -43.02 -22.78 18.76
CA ALA A 454 -42.39 -23.07 17.44
C ALA A 454 -43.39 -23.81 16.48
N ALA A 455 -43.07 -24.35 15.28
CA ALA A 455 -41.81 -24.75 14.63
C ALA A 455 -41.88 -24.80 13.06
N THR A 456 -40.94 -25.52 12.42
CA THR A 456 -40.58 -25.66 10.98
C THR A 456 -41.40 -26.78 10.24
N PRO A 457 -41.14 -27.25 8.97
CA PRO A 457 -40.03 -27.02 8.00
C PRO A 457 -40.29 -27.04 6.45
N ASP A 458 -39.19 -26.86 5.67
CA ASP A 458 -38.75 -27.60 4.43
C ASP A 458 -39.09 -27.17 2.96
N VAL A 459 -38.25 -27.70 2.03
CA VAL A 459 -38.34 -27.93 0.56
C VAL A 459 -37.76 -26.90 -0.45
N ALA A 460 -36.98 -27.42 -1.43
CA ALA A 460 -36.53 -26.80 -2.70
C ALA A 460 -36.42 -27.88 -3.82
N PRO A 461 -36.48 -27.54 -5.14
CA PRO A 461 -35.34 -27.89 -6.04
C PRO A 461 -35.19 -27.11 -7.40
N GLY A 462 -33.93 -26.93 -7.87
CA GLY A 462 -33.49 -26.92 -9.30
C GLY A 462 -33.95 -25.81 -10.29
N ALA A 463 -33.52 -25.76 -11.57
CA ALA A 463 -32.24 -26.13 -12.23
C ALA A 463 -32.16 -25.61 -13.72
N VAL A 464 -30.96 -25.60 -14.34
CA VAL A 464 -30.64 -25.65 -15.82
C VAL A 464 -30.89 -24.42 -16.77
N ALA A 465 -29.77 -23.73 -17.09
CA ALA A 465 -29.17 -23.40 -18.42
C ALA A 465 -29.76 -22.48 -19.55
N THR A 466 -28.78 -21.92 -20.30
CA THR A 466 -28.65 -21.71 -21.78
C THR A 466 -29.03 -20.40 -22.54
N ASP A 467 -28.00 -19.94 -23.27
CA ASP A 467 -27.95 -19.34 -24.63
C ASP A 467 -28.41 -17.88 -24.89
N ALA A 468 -28.04 -17.35 -26.07
CA ALA A 468 -27.88 -15.93 -26.38
C ALA A 468 -28.30 -15.55 -27.81
N SER A 469 -27.92 -14.33 -28.23
CA SER A 469 -27.74 -13.86 -29.62
C SER A 469 -28.93 -13.30 -30.43
N LYS A 470 -28.61 -12.20 -31.17
CA LYS A 470 -29.04 -11.88 -32.55
C LYS A 470 -30.51 -11.42 -32.79
N MET A 471 -30.83 -10.56 -33.79
CA MET A 471 -30.05 -9.57 -34.57
C MET A 471 -31.00 -8.67 -35.41
N ARG A 472 -30.40 -7.89 -36.34
CA ARG A 472 -30.96 -7.13 -37.50
C ARG A 472 -31.32 -5.66 -37.21
N ARG A 473 -30.60 -4.69 -37.79
CA ARG A 473 -30.28 -4.35 -39.21
C ARG A 473 -31.41 -3.60 -39.92
N HIS A 474 -31.06 -2.49 -40.57
CA HIS A 474 -31.62 -2.07 -41.86
C HIS A 474 -30.48 -1.70 -42.83
N ARG A 475 -30.82 -1.37 -44.09
CA ARG A 475 -29.94 -1.25 -45.27
C ARG A 475 -30.32 0.00 -46.07
N THR A 476 -29.31 0.70 -46.61
CA THR A 476 -29.27 1.50 -47.87
C THR A 476 -27.88 2.17 -47.98
N ASP A 477 -27.38 2.70 -49.11
CA ASP A 477 -27.27 2.15 -50.49
C ASP A 477 -26.25 2.98 -51.31
N GLY A 478 -25.69 2.43 -52.41
CA GLY A 478 -24.76 3.11 -53.35
C GLY A 478 -23.37 3.53 -52.80
N SER A 479 -22.39 4.01 -53.60
CA SER A 479 -22.14 3.92 -55.06
C SER A 479 -20.70 4.39 -55.40
N THR A 480 -20.04 3.76 -56.39
CA THR A 480 -18.70 4.09 -56.97
C THR A 480 -18.74 5.29 -57.96
N PRO A 481 -17.65 5.84 -58.59
CA PRO A 481 -16.43 5.15 -59.11
C PRO A 481 -15.04 5.88 -59.09
N GLU A 482 -14.03 5.12 -59.54
CA GLU A 482 -12.80 5.47 -60.33
C GLU A 482 -11.85 6.65 -60.02
N ARG A 483 -10.53 6.32 -59.99
CA ARG A 483 -9.45 6.86 -60.87
C ARG A 483 -8.13 6.08 -60.68
N GLU A 484 -7.61 5.44 -61.73
CA GLU A 484 -6.49 5.83 -62.63
C GLU A 484 -5.05 5.59 -62.08
N MET A 485 -4.22 4.90 -62.90
CA MET A 485 -2.76 4.73 -62.73
C MET A 485 -1.99 5.76 -63.62
N PRO A 486 -0.64 5.78 -63.62
CA PRO A 486 0.09 5.01 -64.64
C PRO A 486 1.45 4.40 -64.18
N GLU A 487 2.09 3.66 -65.08
CA GLU A 487 3.37 2.95 -64.89
C GLU A 487 4.62 3.71 -65.41
N GLY A 488 5.80 3.19 -65.07
CA GLY A 488 7.12 3.51 -65.62
C GLY A 488 8.22 3.19 -64.58
N GLY A 489 9.29 2.42 -64.82
CA GLY A 489 9.94 1.98 -66.06
C GLY A 489 11.24 2.77 -66.29
N GLY A 490 12.43 2.19 -66.39
CA GLY A 490 12.88 0.80 -66.20
C GLY A 490 14.38 0.64 -66.55
N HIS A 491 14.94 -0.57 -66.41
CA HIS A 491 16.27 -1.02 -66.89
C HIS A 491 17.55 -0.23 -66.51
N SER A 492 18.53 -0.92 -65.90
CA SER A 492 19.92 -1.10 -66.41
C SER A 492 20.97 -1.31 -65.30
N ALA A 493 21.97 -2.14 -65.59
CA ALA A 493 23.25 -2.31 -64.89
C ALA A 493 24.35 -2.49 -65.99
N PRO A 494 25.65 -2.73 -65.71
CA PRO A 494 26.39 -2.80 -64.45
C PRO A 494 27.74 -2.01 -64.50
N SER A 495 28.73 -2.41 -63.69
CA SER A 495 30.17 -2.50 -64.06
C SER A 495 31.21 -1.57 -63.39
N ALA A 496 31.93 -2.16 -62.42
CA ALA A 496 33.41 -2.24 -62.31
C ALA A 496 34.33 -1.03 -62.04
N ALA A 497 35.55 -1.39 -61.56
CA ALA A 497 36.82 -0.64 -61.49
C ALA A 497 36.89 0.56 -60.51
N ASP A 498 38.07 0.99 -60.03
CA ASP A 498 39.32 0.32 -59.63
C ASP A 498 40.10 1.35 -58.76
N GLY A 499 41.07 0.95 -57.94
CA GLY A 499 41.85 1.93 -57.15
C GLY A 499 42.69 1.35 -56.00
N ARG A 500 43.98 1.15 -56.27
CA ARG A 500 45.01 0.93 -55.22
C ARG A 500 45.57 2.28 -54.73
N SER A 501 46.06 2.29 -53.48
CA SER A 501 47.49 2.56 -53.15
C SER A 501 47.73 3.54 -51.98
N THR A 502 48.93 3.40 -51.41
CA THR A 502 49.66 4.28 -50.46
C THR A 502 49.19 4.38 -48.99
N ALA A 503 50.19 4.16 -48.14
CA ALA A 503 50.35 4.55 -46.73
C ALA A 503 51.89 4.72 -46.53
N PRO A 504 52.44 5.09 -45.35
CA PRO A 504 51.82 5.63 -44.14
C PRO A 504 52.42 7.01 -43.71
N GLY A 505 51.82 7.66 -42.70
CA GLY A 505 52.39 8.82 -42.01
C GLY A 505 52.93 8.45 -40.62
N VAL A 506 54.11 8.97 -40.23
CA VAL A 506 54.79 8.61 -38.97
C VAL A 506 54.62 9.69 -37.91
N GLY A 507 54.33 9.30 -36.66
CA GLY A 507 54.35 10.17 -35.49
C GLY A 507 54.95 9.48 -34.25
N ARG A 508 56.18 9.85 -33.88
CA ARG A 508 56.73 9.73 -32.51
C ARG A 508 56.44 11.05 -31.78
N THR A 509 56.50 11.21 -30.46
CA THR A 509 57.03 10.38 -29.34
C THR A 509 56.02 10.55 -28.16
N THR A 510 56.21 10.23 -26.86
CA THR A 510 57.39 9.99 -26.00
C THR A 510 57.00 9.06 -24.83
N GLU A 511 57.94 8.78 -23.93
CA GLU A 511 57.76 8.20 -22.59
C GLU A 511 56.86 9.09 -21.68
N GLN A 512 56.40 8.68 -20.48
CA GLN A 512 57.08 7.85 -19.47
C GLN A 512 56.10 7.23 -18.43
N PRO A 513 56.37 6.02 -17.89
CA PRO A 513 55.56 5.41 -16.83
C PRO A 513 56.08 5.76 -15.42
N ALA A 514 55.18 5.81 -14.44
CA ALA A 514 55.48 5.84 -13.01
C ALA A 514 54.79 4.66 -12.30
N ALA A 515 55.40 4.12 -11.23
CA ALA A 515 55.06 2.81 -10.68
C ALA A 515 54.52 2.84 -9.24
N ALA A 516 53.67 1.85 -8.96
CA ALA A 516 53.43 1.18 -7.67
C ALA A 516 53.20 2.02 -6.39
N ARG A 517 51.98 1.88 -5.85
CA ARG A 517 51.78 1.40 -4.47
C ARG A 517 50.45 0.63 -4.36
#